data_AF-A0A8S3YLV7-F1
#
_entry.id   AF-A0A8S3YLV7-F1
#
_cell.length_a   1.000
_cell.length_b   1.000
_cell.length_c   1.000
_cell.angle_alpha   90.00
_cell.angle_beta   90.00
_cell.angle_gamma   90.00
#
_symmetry.space_group_name_H-M   'P 1'
#
loop_
_entity.id
_entity.type
_entity.pdbx_description
1 polymer ?
#
loop_
_entity_poly.entity_id
_entity_poly.type
_entity_poly.pdbx_seq_one_letter_code
_entity_poly.pdbx_strand_id
1 'polypeptide(L)'
;TEDMDISHGEDTYIVSAQSPAQQHLISKHCSDQPLFVEGPYPVYMRDTRQHYFLLRSEPDVKSLKAKQHFEEQNDNKIFEWQSYFEEEHTEEMKLPLTVHQQEDSTILGLCITGTSLKSSVVSWIRCLEKHNPNLSQTPVLFKLISLESAVDAVGDNRPFREFQK
;
A
#
# COMPACT_ATOMS: atom_id res chain seq x y z
N THR A 1 40.79 -16.05 -26.27
CA THR A 1 39.66 -15.64 -27.12
C THR A 1 38.46 -16.41 -26.66
N GLU A 2 37.35 -15.70 -26.46
CA GLU A 2 36.07 -16.16 -25.89
C GLU A 2 35.98 -16.12 -24.36
N ASP A 3 36.19 -14.91 -23.81
CA ASP A 3 35.43 -14.51 -22.63
C ASP A 3 33.99 -14.27 -23.10
N MET A 4 33.11 -15.25 -22.84
CA MET A 4 31.67 -15.11 -23.06
C MET A 4 31.16 -14.02 -22.11
N ASP A 5 30.75 -12.89 -22.68
CA ASP A 5 29.88 -11.91 -22.04
C ASP A 5 28.65 -12.64 -21.50
N ILE A 6 28.68 -13.02 -20.22
CA ILE A 6 27.48 -13.37 -19.48
C ILE A 6 26.77 -12.03 -19.31
N SER A 7 25.95 -11.68 -20.30
CA SER A 7 24.91 -10.67 -20.14
C SER A 7 24.22 -10.97 -18.81
N HIS A 8 24.47 -10.16 -17.79
CA HIS A 8 23.76 -10.18 -16.52
C HIS A 8 22.30 -9.86 -16.84
N GLY A 9 21.53 -10.87 -17.24
CA GLY A 9 20.10 -10.77 -17.40
C GLY A 9 19.54 -10.23 -16.09
N GLU A 10 18.75 -9.17 -16.16
CA GLU A 10 18.23 -8.48 -14.99
C GLU A 10 17.75 -9.49 -13.94
N ASP A 11 18.41 -9.51 -12.78
CA ASP A 11 18.07 -10.42 -11.69
C ASP A 11 16.58 -10.22 -11.36
N THR A 12 15.77 -11.20 -11.73
CA THR A 12 14.32 -11.10 -11.61
C THR A 12 13.92 -11.54 -10.20
N TYR A 13 13.61 -10.56 -9.36
CA TYR A 13 13.11 -10.79 -8.01
C TYR A 13 11.78 -10.06 -7.77
N ILE A 14 11.03 -10.55 -6.78
CA ILE A 14 9.84 -9.90 -6.24
C ILE A 14 10.02 -9.84 -4.72
N VAL A 15 10.05 -8.64 -4.16
CA VAL A 15 10.00 -8.42 -2.71
C VAL A 15 8.60 -7.93 -2.38
N SER A 16 7.88 -8.66 -1.55
CA SER A 16 6.51 -8.34 -1.13
C SER A 16 6.47 -7.96 0.34
N ALA A 17 5.65 -6.98 0.70
CA ALA A 17 5.34 -6.64 2.08
C ALA A 17 3.82 -6.55 2.28
N GLN A 18 3.34 -7.27 3.29
CA GLN A 18 1.93 -7.28 3.69
C GLN A 18 1.84 -7.57 5.20
N SER A 19 1.08 -6.75 5.93
CA SER A 19 0.83 -6.94 7.35
C SER A 19 -0.36 -7.89 7.60
N PRO A 20 -0.46 -8.51 8.79
CA PRO A 20 -1.64 -9.31 9.15
C PRO A 20 -2.95 -8.52 9.11
N ALA A 21 -2.91 -7.23 9.45
CA ALA A 21 -4.07 -6.33 9.35
C ALA A 21 -4.53 -6.18 7.89
N GLN A 22 -3.59 -6.08 6.93
CA GLN A 22 -3.91 -6.03 5.51
C GLN A 22 -4.52 -7.33 4.99
N GLN A 23 -4.01 -8.50 5.45
CA GLN A 23 -4.62 -9.80 5.12
C GLN A 23 -6.07 -9.88 5.61
N HIS A 24 -6.31 -9.41 6.84
CA HIS A 24 -7.66 -9.33 7.40
C HIS A 24 -8.58 -8.42 6.57
N LEU A 25 -8.08 -7.28 6.11
CA LEU A 25 -8.84 -6.38 5.24
C LEU A 25 -9.19 -7.06 3.90
N ILE A 26 -8.26 -7.79 3.29
CA ILE A 26 -8.55 -8.58 2.06
C ILE A 26 -9.57 -9.68 2.35
N SER A 27 -9.50 -10.33 3.52
CA SER A 27 -10.46 -11.38 3.89
C SER A 27 -11.90 -10.86 4.04
N LYS A 28 -12.05 -9.60 4.50
CA LYS A 28 -13.34 -8.93 4.66
C LYS A 28 -13.82 -8.22 3.39
N HIS A 29 -12.95 -8.06 2.41
CA HIS A 29 -13.25 -7.36 1.17
C HIS A 29 -14.34 -8.08 0.38
N CYS A 30 -15.28 -7.30 -0.17
CA CYS A 30 -16.37 -7.83 -0.98
C CYS A 30 -15.86 -8.13 -2.39
N SER A 31 -15.97 -9.40 -2.82
CA SER A 31 -15.45 -9.87 -4.11
C SER A 31 -16.09 -9.17 -5.33
N ASP A 32 -17.24 -8.50 -5.16
CA ASP A 32 -17.91 -7.71 -6.20
C ASP A 32 -17.15 -6.41 -6.55
N GLN A 33 -16.29 -5.91 -5.64
CA GLN A 33 -15.52 -4.69 -5.87
C GLN A 33 -14.10 -5.03 -6.32
N PRO A 34 -13.62 -4.46 -7.45
CA PRO A 34 -12.28 -4.73 -7.93
C PRO A 34 -11.21 -4.13 -7.01
N LEU A 35 -10.07 -4.79 -6.97
CA LEU A 35 -8.84 -4.24 -6.42
C LEU A 35 -7.98 -3.63 -7.52
N PHE A 36 -7.16 -2.67 -7.15
CA PHE A 36 -6.30 -1.94 -8.08
C PHE A 36 -4.83 -2.16 -7.75
N VAL A 37 -4.06 -2.48 -8.78
CA VAL A 37 -2.60 -2.47 -8.69
C VAL A 37 -2.09 -1.19 -9.33
N GLU A 38 -1.48 -0.34 -8.53
CA GLU A 38 -0.97 0.98 -8.92
C GLU A 38 0.56 1.04 -8.85
N GLY A 39 1.15 1.91 -9.64
CA GLY A 39 2.59 2.08 -9.78
C GLY A 39 3.00 2.01 -11.25
N PRO A 40 4.28 1.89 -11.59
CA PRO A 40 5.42 1.93 -10.69
C PRO A 40 5.62 3.33 -10.10
N TYR A 41 5.81 3.40 -8.78
CA TYR A 41 6.18 4.63 -8.07
C TYR A 41 7.67 4.60 -7.74
N PRO A 42 8.43 5.68 -8.04
CA PRO A 42 9.86 5.72 -7.74
C PRO A 42 10.10 5.85 -6.23
N VAL A 43 11.06 5.08 -5.71
CA VAL A 43 11.59 5.20 -4.36
C VAL A 43 13.11 5.13 -4.41
N TYR A 44 13.78 6.05 -3.70
CA TYR A 44 15.24 6.05 -3.62
C TYR A 44 15.69 5.38 -2.33
N MET A 45 16.46 4.31 -2.46
CA MET A 45 17.13 3.64 -1.35
C MET A 45 18.62 3.92 -1.47
N ARG A 46 19.10 4.90 -0.70
CA ARG A 46 20.46 5.46 -0.80
C ARG A 46 20.74 5.95 -2.24
N ASP A 47 21.54 5.22 -2.98
CA ASP A 47 22.03 5.52 -4.34
C ASP A 47 21.25 4.75 -5.42
N THR A 48 20.35 3.85 -5.01
CA THR A 48 19.57 3.03 -5.94
C THR A 48 18.14 3.56 -6.05
N ARG A 49 17.73 3.89 -7.28
CA ARG A 49 16.33 4.17 -7.61
C ARG A 49 15.61 2.85 -7.88
N GLN A 50 14.60 2.56 -7.09
CA GLN A 50 13.71 1.42 -7.24
C GLN A 50 12.30 1.86 -7.58
N HIS A 51 11.47 0.93 -8.03
CA HIS A 51 10.05 1.16 -8.25
C HIS A 51 9.22 0.20 -7.41
N TYR A 52 8.22 0.73 -6.72
CA TYR A 52 7.27 -0.06 -5.96
C TYR A 52 5.87 0.01 -6.57
N PHE A 53 5.08 -1.02 -6.30
CA PHE A 53 3.70 -1.15 -6.69
C PHE A 53 2.84 -1.33 -5.44
N LEU A 54 1.62 -0.81 -5.48
CA LEU A 54 0.65 -0.90 -4.39
C LEU A 54 -0.55 -1.73 -4.84
N LEU A 55 -1.07 -2.57 -3.95
CA LEU A 55 -2.40 -3.14 -4.06
C LEU A 55 -3.35 -2.30 -3.20
N ARG A 56 -4.39 -1.73 -3.82
CA ARG A 56 -5.34 -0.83 -3.17
C ARG A 56 -6.78 -1.25 -3.43
N SER A 57 -7.66 -0.92 -2.50
CA SER A 57 -9.10 -0.90 -2.74
C SER A 57 -9.64 0.52 -2.61
N GLU A 58 -10.88 0.71 -3.05
CA GLU A 58 -11.67 1.89 -2.71
C GLU A 58 -11.72 2.09 -1.17
N PRO A 59 -11.85 3.35 -0.71
CA PRO A 59 -11.90 3.65 0.72
C PRO A 59 -13.17 3.08 1.36
N ASP A 60 -13.06 2.56 2.58
CA ASP A 60 -14.21 2.13 3.37
C ASP A 60 -14.90 3.35 4.01
N VAL A 61 -15.71 4.04 3.20
CA VAL A 61 -16.43 5.25 3.58
C VAL A 61 -17.31 5.03 4.82
N LYS A 62 -17.85 3.81 5.01
CA LYS A 62 -18.72 3.51 6.16
C LYS A 62 -17.91 3.53 7.45
N SER A 63 -16.78 2.84 7.47
CA SER A 63 -15.92 2.77 8.65
C SER A 63 -15.25 4.12 8.94
N LEU A 64 -14.87 4.88 7.90
CA LEU A 64 -14.33 6.23 8.04
C LEU A 64 -15.33 7.20 8.67
N LYS A 65 -16.59 7.22 8.20
CA LYS A 65 -17.65 8.04 8.79
C LYS A 65 -17.97 7.63 10.23
N ALA A 66 -17.94 6.33 10.52
CA ALA A 66 -18.16 5.84 11.88
C ALA A 66 -17.05 6.30 12.84
N LYS A 67 -15.79 6.36 12.38
CA LYS A 67 -14.68 6.91 13.16
C LYS A 67 -14.85 8.41 13.41
N GLN A 68 -15.16 9.19 12.36
CA GLN A 68 -15.38 10.64 12.50
C GLN A 68 -16.48 10.95 13.51
N HIS A 69 -17.62 10.26 13.42
CA HIS A 69 -18.72 10.45 14.37
C HIS A 69 -18.35 10.05 15.81
N PHE A 70 -17.52 9.01 15.99
CA PHE A 70 -17.02 8.63 17.31
C PHE A 70 -16.08 9.70 17.89
N GLU A 71 -15.18 10.25 17.08
CA GLU A 71 -14.27 11.34 17.48
C GLU A 71 -15.05 12.61 17.85
N GLU A 72 -16.04 13.02 17.06
CA GLU A 72 -16.92 14.16 17.35
C GLU A 72 -17.71 13.99 18.66
N GLN A 73 -18.23 12.79 18.92
CA GLN A 73 -18.93 12.52 20.19
C GLN A 73 -17.99 12.52 21.39
N ASN A 74 -16.77 12.01 21.23
CA ASN A 74 -15.80 11.95 22.32
C ASN A 74 -15.28 13.36 22.67
N ASP A 75 -15.01 14.20 21.67
CA ASP A 75 -14.62 15.61 21.88
C ASP A 75 -15.72 16.41 22.62
N ASN A 76 -16.99 16.12 22.33
CA ASN A 76 -18.10 16.72 23.06
C ASN A 76 -18.20 16.20 24.51
N LYS A 77 -17.87 14.93 24.76
CA LYS A 77 -17.85 14.32 26.10
C LYS A 77 -16.67 14.79 26.98
N ILE A 78 -15.59 15.34 26.42
CA ILE A 78 -14.46 15.89 27.21
C ILE A 78 -14.91 17.04 28.13
N PHE A 79 -15.98 17.76 27.77
CA PHE A 79 -16.52 18.87 28.56
C PHE A 79 -17.71 18.49 29.46
N GLU A 80 -18.25 17.28 29.31
CA GLU A 80 -19.30 16.74 30.17
C GLU A 80 -18.67 15.91 31.29
N TRP A 81 -18.62 16.46 32.50
CA TRP A 81 -18.29 15.71 33.71
C TRP A 81 -19.32 14.59 33.91
N GLN A 82 -18.99 13.37 33.47
CA GLN A 82 -19.84 12.21 33.69
C GLN A 82 -19.91 11.94 35.20
N SER A 83 -21.12 12.05 35.75
CA SER A 83 -21.38 11.80 37.16
C SER A 83 -21.12 10.33 37.46
N TYR A 84 -20.52 10.03 38.62
CA TYR A 84 -20.16 8.67 39.07
C TYR A 84 -21.35 7.68 39.14
N PHE A 85 -22.57 8.16 38.89
CA PHE A 85 -23.84 7.43 38.99
C PHE A 85 -24.53 7.22 37.63
N GLU A 86 -23.96 7.65 36.51
CA GLU A 86 -24.51 7.33 35.18
C GLU A 86 -24.13 5.91 34.78
N GLU A 87 -25.13 5.11 34.40
CA GLU A 87 -24.92 3.74 33.90
C GLU A 87 -24.01 3.79 32.67
N GLU A 88 -22.87 3.08 32.74
CA GLU A 88 -21.97 2.89 31.60
C GLU A 88 -22.76 2.24 30.46
N HIS A 89 -23.26 3.06 29.54
CA HIS A 89 -23.74 2.58 28.27
C HIS A 89 -22.54 2.02 27.51
N THR A 90 -22.41 0.70 27.49
CA THR A 90 -21.44 -0.02 26.68
C THR A 90 -21.80 0.20 25.22
N GLU A 91 -21.39 1.34 24.66
CA GLU A 91 -21.38 1.51 23.22
C GLU A 91 -20.51 0.38 22.65
N GLU A 92 -21.09 -0.44 21.77
CA GLU A 92 -20.38 -1.54 21.12
C GLU A 92 -19.06 -1.00 20.56
N MET A 93 -17.95 -1.43 21.16
CA MET A 93 -16.61 -0.96 20.83
C MET A 93 -16.32 -1.30 19.37
N LYS A 94 -16.60 -0.35 18.47
CA LYS A 94 -16.26 -0.49 17.05
C LYS A 94 -14.74 -0.54 16.98
N LEU A 95 -14.22 -1.64 16.44
CA LEU A 95 -12.79 -1.84 16.28
C LEU A 95 -12.18 -0.61 15.57
N PRO A 96 -11.11 -0.02 16.13
CA PRO A 96 -10.49 1.14 15.52
C PRO A 96 -9.98 0.78 14.12
N LEU A 97 -10.16 1.70 13.18
CA LEU A 97 -9.61 1.60 11.82
C LEU A 97 -8.11 1.32 11.89
N THR A 98 -7.65 0.45 11.00
CA THR A 98 -6.21 0.21 10.86
C THR A 98 -5.53 1.39 10.17
N VAL A 99 -4.22 1.56 10.36
CA VAL A 99 -3.42 2.60 9.66
C VAL A 99 -3.45 2.48 8.13
N HIS A 100 -3.88 1.32 7.62
CA HIS A 100 -3.95 1.02 6.19
C HIS A 100 -5.23 1.52 5.53
N GLN A 101 -6.28 1.81 6.31
CA GLN A 101 -7.55 2.35 5.83
C GLN A 101 -7.47 3.87 5.87
N GLN A 102 -7.23 4.48 4.72
CA GLN A 102 -7.07 5.92 4.57
C GLN A 102 -8.30 6.52 3.89
N GLU A 103 -8.42 7.85 3.94
CA GLU A 103 -9.54 8.59 3.33
C GLU A 103 -9.58 8.47 1.81
N ASP A 104 -8.42 8.37 1.17
CA ASP A 104 -8.29 8.26 -0.29
C ASP A 104 -8.48 6.81 -0.77
N SER A 105 -8.01 5.82 0.00
CA SER A 105 -8.01 4.41 -0.36
C SER A 105 -7.60 3.52 0.81
N THR A 106 -7.77 2.20 0.66
CA THR A 106 -7.17 1.23 1.59
C THR A 106 -5.95 0.55 0.96
N ILE A 107 -4.79 0.61 1.61
CA ILE A 107 -3.56 -0.05 1.15
C ILE A 107 -3.52 -1.49 1.65
N LEU A 108 -3.54 -2.46 0.75
CA LEU A 108 -3.65 -3.90 1.06
C LEU A 108 -2.32 -4.67 0.92
N GLY A 109 -1.30 -4.03 0.36
CA GLY A 109 0.04 -4.60 0.24
C GLY A 109 0.90 -3.78 -0.71
N LEU A 110 2.20 -4.04 -0.70
CA LEU A 110 3.15 -3.42 -1.62
C LEU A 110 4.19 -4.43 -2.10
N CYS A 111 4.78 -4.17 -3.26
CA CYS A 111 5.95 -4.91 -3.72
C CYS A 111 6.96 -4.04 -4.47
N ILE A 112 8.18 -4.55 -4.56
CA ILE A 112 9.22 -4.09 -5.48
C ILE A 112 9.56 -5.27 -6.38
N THR A 113 9.72 -5.01 -7.68
CA THR A 113 10.11 -6.04 -8.64
C THR A 113 11.38 -5.63 -9.36
N GLY A 114 12.26 -6.60 -9.67
CA GLY A 114 13.53 -6.34 -10.35
C GLY A 114 13.36 -5.76 -11.75
N THR A 115 12.33 -6.20 -12.48
CA THR A 115 12.12 -5.79 -13.89
C THR A 115 11.09 -4.66 -14.05
N SER A 116 10.33 -4.31 -12.99
CA SER A 116 9.22 -3.34 -13.06
C SER A 116 8.16 -3.64 -14.15
N LEU A 117 8.13 -4.86 -14.67
CA LEU A 117 7.20 -5.29 -15.71
C LEU A 117 5.86 -5.73 -15.14
N LYS A 118 4.79 -5.52 -15.91
CA LYS A 118 3.44 -6.02 -15.59
C LYS A 118 3.43 -7.52 -15.27
N SER A 119 4.23 -8.33 -15.97
CA SER A 119 4.32 -9.78 -15.76
C SER A 119 4.83 -10.13 -14.35
N SER A 120 5.83 -9.41 -13.84
CA SER A 120 6.35 -9.58 -12.48
C SER A 120 5.31 -9.22 -11.43
N VAL A 121 4.54 -8.16 -11.68
CA VAL A 121 3.47 -7.73 -10.78
C VAL A 121 2.28 -8.71 -10.78
N VAL A 122 1.94 -9.31 -11.93
CA VAL A 122 0.96 -10.40 -12.00
C VAL A 122 1.43 -11.62 -11.18
N SER A 123 2.71 -11.97 -11.29
CA SER A 123 3.30 -13.04 -10.48
C SER A 123 3.26 -12.72 -8.98
N TRP A 124 3.46 -11.45 -8.61
CA TRP A 124 3.30 -11.01 -7.22
C TRP A 124 1.87 -11.22 -6.70
N ILE A 125 0.83 -10.89 -7.48
CA ILE A 125 -0.57 -11.14 -7.10
C ILE A 125 -0.82 -12.64 -6.86
N ARG A 126 -0.27 -13.52 -7.71
CA ARG A 126 -0.36 -14.98 -7.50
C ARG A 126 0.36 -15.44 -6.22
N CYS A 127 1.47 -14.80 -5.87
CA CYS A 127 2.16 -15.07 -4.60
C CYS A 127 1.36 -14.61 -3.39
N LEU A 128 0.69 -13.45 -3.48
CA LEU A 128 -0.21 -12.93 -2.46
C LEU A 128 -1.43 -13.83 -2.23
N GLU A 129 -1.99 -14.39 -3.30
CA GLU A 129 -3.17 -15.28 -3.26
C GLU A 129 -2.97 -16.50 -2.35
N LYS A 130 -1.73 -17.01 -2.23
CA LYS A 130 -1.39 -18.15 -1.35
C LYS A 130 -1.75 -17.90 0.11
N HIS A 131 -1.71 -16.65 0.56
CA HIS A 131 -2.06 -16.24 1.93
C HIS A 131 -3.41 -15.51 1.99
N ASN A 132 -3.98 -15.16 0.84
CA ASN A 132 -5.20 -14.37 0.72
C ASN A 132 -6.16 -15.03 -0.29
N PRO A 133 -6.88 -16.10 0.11
CA PRO A 133 -7.68 -16.89 -0.83
C PRO A 133 -8.79 -16.08 -1.52
N ASN A 134 -9.28 -15.01 -0.89
CA ASN A 134 -10.32 -14.14 -1.46
C ASN A 134 -9.84 -13.38 -2.72
N LEU A 135 -8.52 -13.24 -2.93
CA LEU A 135 -7.98 -12.64 -4.16
C LEU A 135 -8.28 -13.48 -5.40
N SER A 136 -8.51 -14.79 -5.26
CA SER A 136 -8.86 -15.68 -6.38
C SER A 136 -10.22 -15.33 -7.01
N GLN A 137 -11.15 -14.81 -6.19
CA GLN A 137 -12.52 -14.47 -6.58
C GLN A 137 -12.69 -12.97 -6.85
N THR A 138 -11.74 -12.15 -6.42
CA THR A 138 -11.82 -10.70 -6.53
C THR A 138 -11.11 -10.22 -7.81
N PRO A 139 -11.77 -9.45 -8.69
CA PRO A 139 -11.13 -8.94 -9.90
C PRO A 139 -10.01 -7.94 -9.55
N VAL A 140 -8.83 -8.12 -10.16
CA VAL A 140 -7.68 -7.23 -9.97
C VAL A 140 -7.39 -6.45 -11.25
N LEU A 141 -7.48 -5.12 -11.17
CA LEU A 141 -7.27 -4.19 -12.28
C LEU A 141 -5.90 -3.51 -12.16
N PHE A 142 -5.16 -3.42 -13.26
CA PHE A 142 -3.82 -2.84 -13.30
C PHE A 142 -3.86 -1.41 -13.82
N LYS A 143 -3.59 -0.43 -12.94
CA LYS A 143 -3.44 1.00 -13.25
C LYS A 143 -1.95 1.35 -13.29
N LEU A 144 -1.26 0.89 -14.33
CA LEU A 144 0.19 1.09 -14.45
C LEU A 144 0.52 2.41 -15.15
N ILE A 145 1.41 3.18 -14.55
CA ILE A 145 2.00 4.40 -15.11
C ILE A 145 3.08 3.98 -16.12
N SER A 146 3.07 4.57 -17.31
CA SER A 146 4.17 4.34 -18.26
C SER A 146 5.46 4.98 -17.73
N LEU A 147 6.55 4.20 -17.66
CA LEU A 147 7.88 4.71 -17.29
C LEU A 147 8.43 5.72 -18.32
N GLU A 148 7.85 5.83 -19.51
CA GLU A 148 8.36 6.69 -20.60
C GLU A 148 8.18 8.20 -20.36
N SER A 149 7.48 8.62 -19.31
CA SER A 149 7.51 10.04 -18.91
C SER A 149 8.76 10.31 -18.07
N ALA A 150 9.90 10.39 -18.75
CA ALA A 150 11.09 11.02 -18.20
C ALA A 150 10.76 12.50 -17.92
N VAL A 151 10.34 12.79 -16.70
CA VAL A 151 10.34 14.15 -16.17
C VAL A 151 11.80 14.54 -15.95
N ASP A 152 12.37 15.23 -16.95
CA ASP A 152 13.66 15.90 -16.82
C ASP A 152 13.56 16.90 -15.67
N ALA A 153 14.36 16.67 -14.63
CA ALA A 153 14.56 17.65 -13.59
C ALA A 153 15.32 18.84 -14.19
N VAL A 154 14.64 19.97 -14.41
CA VAL A 154 15.30 21.26 -14.60
C VAL A 154 15.80 21.72 -13.21
N GLY A 155 16.93 21.16 -12.79
CA GLY A 155 17.53 21.43 -11.50
C GLY A 155 19.01 21.03 -11.47
N ASP A 156 19.85 22.01 -11.19
CA ASP A 156 21.32 22.02 -11.15
C ASP A 156 21.99 20.68 -10.76
N ASN A 157 22.48 19.94 -11.78
CA ASN A 157 23.27 18.71 -11.67
C ASN A 157 24.70 18.98 -11.15
N ARG A 158 24.83 19.57 -9.96
CA ARG A 158 26.13 19.67 -9.31
C ARG A 158 26.45 18.34 -8.58
N PRO A 159 27.53 17.63 -8.96
CA PRO A 159 27.93 16.43 -8.26
C PRO A 159 28.29 16.76 -6.80
N PHE A 160 27.76 15.93 -5.89
CA PHE A 160 28.07 16.00 -4.46
C PHE A 160 29.57 15.77 -4.26
N ARG A 161 30.29 16.80 -3.80
CA ARG A 161 31.71 16.68 -3.48
C ARG A 161 31.88 15.85 -2.21
N GLU A 162 32.56 14.72 -2.33
CA GLU A 162 33.03 13.94 -1.18
C GLU A 162 33.95 14.83 -0.31
N PHE A 163 33.62 14.92 0.98
CA PHE A 163 34.54 15.46 1.98
C PHE A 163 35.61 14.40 2.26
N GLN A 164 36.79 14.57 1.67
CA GLN A 164 37.99 13.87 2.14
C GLN A 164 38.42 14.45 3.49
N LYS A 165 38.68 13.56 4.44
CA LYS A 165 39.11 13.87 5.81
C LYS A 165 40.60 13.64 5.95
#